data_AF-A0A0R1GSU4-F1
#
_entry.id   AF-A0A0R1GSU4-F1
#
_cell.length_a   1.000
_cell.length_b   1.000
_cell.length_c   1.000
_cell.angle_alpha   90.00
_cell.angle_beta   90.00
_cell.angle_gamma   90.00
#
_symmetry.space_group_name_H-M   'P 1'
#
loop_
_entity.id
_entity.type
_entity.pdbx_description
1 polymer ?
#
loop_
_entity_poly.entity_id
_entity_poly.type
_entity_poly.pdbx_seq_one_letter_code
_entity_poly.pdbx_strand_id
1 'polypeptide(L)'
;MAKRNQLKVRKVGNSLGAIIPKNWEVSEGDILHYEVSQNKIIIDRYESDLEHDRRVIDEGFKDFEKGLIVDNERLKKEFGKYGWK
;
A
#
# COMPACT_ATOMS: atom_id res chain seq x y z
N MET A 1 21.59 -6.78 16.75
CA MET A 1 20.82 -5.79 17.54
C MET A 1 20.14 -4.83 16.57
N ALA A 2 18.81 -4.65 16.65
CA ALA A 2 18.10 -3.75 15.75
C ALA A 2 18.47 -2.28 16.07
N LYS A 3 18.81 -1.50 15.04
CA LYS A 3 19.14 -0.08 15.17
C LYS A 3 17.89 0.70 15.56
N ARG A 4 17.89 1.36 16.71
CA ARG A 4 16.79 2.24 17.13
C ARG A 4 16.93 3.59 16.42
N ASN A 5 16.01 3.86 15.49
CA ASN A 5 15.87 5.18 14.89
C ASN A 5 15.15 6.10 15.87
N GLN A 6 15.54 7.37 15.92
CA GLN A 6 14.98 8.38 16.83
C GLN A 6 14.27 9.47 16.01
N LEU A 7 13.09 9.86 16.47
CA LEU A 7 12.36 11.02 15.95
C LEU A 7 12.59 12.21 16.87
N LYS A 8 13.00 13.35 16.30
CA LYS A 8 13.17 14.60 17.06
C LYS A 8 11.89 15.41 16.97
N VAL A 9 11.27 15.65 18.12
CA VAL A 9 10.12 16.56 18.27
C VAL A 9 10.62 18.00 18.32
N ARG A 10 9.92 18.92 17.64
CA ARG A 10 10.22 20.35 17.57
C ARG A 10 8.94 21.18 17.69
N LYS A 11 9.05 22.42 18.13
CA LYS A 11 7.92 23.36 18.15
C LYS A 11 7.59 23.84 16.73
N VAL A 12 6.33 23.80 16.36
CA VAL A 12 5.79 24.31 15.08
C VAL A 12 4.59 25.19 15.41
N GLY A 13 4.77 26.51 15.36
CA GLY A 13 3.76 27.47 15.82
C GLY A 13 3.40 27.24 17.29
N ASN A 14 2.13 26.97 17.57
CA ASN A 14 1.61 26.65 18.90
C ASN A 14 1.55 25.15 19.20
N SER A 15 2.07 24.32 18.30
CA SER A 15 2.00 22.86 18.37
C SER A 15 3.40 22.23 18.42
N LEU A 16 3.43 20.91 18.59
CA LEU A 16 4.63 20.08 18.42
C LEU A 16 4.53 19.32 17.10
N GLY A 17 5.64 19.22 16.38
CA GLY A 17 5.79 18.42 15.17
C GLY A 17 7.03 17.54 15.23
N ALA A 18 7.10 16.53 14.37
CA ALA A 18 8.26 15.67 14.21
C ALA A 18 8.70 15.67 12.73
N ILE A 19 10.00 15.47 12.50
CA ILE A 19 10.51 15.30 11.14
C ILE A 19 10.27 13.86 10.72
N ILE A 20 9.39 13.67 9.74
CA ILE A 20 9.11 12.37 9.17
C ILE A 20 10.24 11.98 8.20
N PRO A 21 10.89 10.82 8.38
CA PRO A 21 11.92 10.34 7.47
C PRO A 21 11.38 10.12 6.05
N LYS A 22 12.18 10.44 5.02
CA LYS A 22 11.78 10.26 3.61
C LYS A 22 11.43 8.81 3.25
N ASN A 23 12.00 7.84 3.94
CA ASN A 23 11.73 6.42 3.70
C ASN A 23 10.39 5.94 4.28
N TRP A 24 9.57 6.83 4.85
CA TRP A 24 8.19 6.53 5.25
C TRP A 24 7.18 6.75 4.12
N GLU A 25 7.64 7.32 2.99
CA GLU A 25 6.82 7.53 1.78
C GLU A 25 5.60 8.44 2.02
N VAL A 26 5.71 9.34 3.00
CA VAL A 26 4.69 10.35 3.30
C VAL A 26 5.04 11.66 2.57
N SER A 27 4.04 12.25 1.95
CA SER A 27 4.10 13.52 1.22
C SER A 27 3.52 14.68 2.02
N GLU A 28 3.87 15.90 1.63
CA GLU A 28 3.25 17.10 2.21
C GLU A 28 1.76 17.15 1.85
N GLY A 29 0.90 17.33 2.86
CA GLY A 29 -0.56 17.31 2.70
C GLY A 29 -1.22 15.98 3.07
N ASP A 30 -0.45 14.90 3.24
CA ASP A 30 -0.98 13.60 3.65
C ASP A 30 -1.57 13.67 5.07
N ILE A 31 -2.72 13.02 5.26
CA ILE A 31 -3.34 12.84 6.57
C ILE A 31 -2.91 11.48 7.11
N LEU A 32 -2.25 11.48 8.26
CA LEU A 32 -1.86 10.26 8.97
C LEU A 32 -2.75 10.06 10.19
N HIS A 33 -3.23 8.84 10.37
CA HIS A 33 -3.94 8.46 11.58
C HIS A 33 -2.93 7.97 12.63
N TYR A 34 -3.22 8.17 13.91
CA TYR A 34 -2.38 7.63 14.96
C TYR A 34 -3.20 7.10 16.13
N GLU A 35 -2.66 6.07 16.77
CA GLU A 35 -3.15 5.55 18.04
C GLU A 35 -2.04 5.63 19.09
N VAL A 36 -2.42 5.98 20.32
CA VAL A 36 -1.52 5.94 21.48
C VAL A 36 -1.85 4.70 22.29
N SER A 37 -0.93 3.74 22.31
CA SER A 37 -1.07 2.49 23.06
C SER A 37 0.08 2.32 24.04
N GLN A 38 -0.23 2.45 25.33
CA GLN A 38 0.73 2.39 26.44
C GLN A 38 1.89 3.38 26.28
N ASN A 39 3.07 2.89 25.85
CA ASN A 39 4.29 3.66 25.65
C ASN A 39 4.66 3.81 24.16
N LYS A 40 3.73 3.51 23.25
CA LYS A 40 3.91 3.59 21.81
C LYS A 40 2.93 4.58 21.19
N ILE A 41 3.42 5.26 20.17
CA ILE A 41 2.59 5.98 19.21
C ILE A 41 2.68 5.15 17.93
N ILE A 42 1.54 4.65 17.47
CA ILE A 42 1.39 3.91 16.22
C ILE A 42 0.82 4.90 15.21
N ILE A 43 1.45 5.01 14.05
CA ILE A 43 1.04 5.93 12.99
C ILE A 43 0.68 5.08 11.77
N ASP A 44 -0.57 5.17 11.33
CA ASP A 44 -1.13 4.36 10.25
C ASP A 44 -1.33 5.20 9.00
N ARG A 45 -0.99 4.61 7.86
CA ARG A 45 -1.13 5.16 6.51
C ARG A 45 -2.49 4.81 5.87
N TYR A 46 -3.51 4.59 6.71
CA TYR A 46 -4.73 3.86 6.36
C TYR A 46 -5.44 4.35 5.09
N GLU A 47 -5.55 5.67 4.87
CA GLU A 47 -6.16 6.20 3.64
C GLU A 47 -5.32 5.95 2.38
N SER A 48 -4.00 6.17 2.46
CA SER A 48 -3.08 5.93 1.34
C SER A 48 -2.95 4.44 0.99
N ASP A 49 -3.04 3.54 1.98
CA ASP A 49 -3.02 2.10 1.77
C ASP A 49 -4.38 1.62 1.19
N LEU A 50 -5.52 2.17 1.63
CA LEU A 50 -6.85 1.85 1.07
C LEU A 50 -7.00 2.25 -0.41
N GLU A 51 -6.52 3.43 -0.81
CA GLU A 51 -6.54 3.85 -2.22
C GLU A 51 -5.59 3.02 -3.09
N HIS A 52 -4.48 2.56 -2.53
CA HIS A 52 -3.58 1.64 -3.22
C HIS A 52 -4.25 0.27 -3.40
N ASP A 53 -4.80 -0.29 -2.32
CA ASP A 53 -5.50 -1.58 -2.34
C ASP A 53 -6.69 -1.56 -3.30
N ARG A 54 -7.49 -0.49 -3.30
CA ARG A 54 -8.58 -0.30 -4.28
C ARG A 54 -8.07 -0.28 -5.72
N ARG A 55 -6.97 0.43 -6.00
CA ARG A 55 -6.38 0.45 -7.35
C ARG A 55 -5.91 -0.93 -7.79
N VAL A 56 -5.26 -1.69 -6.92
CA VAL A 56 -4.80 -3.07 -7.23
C VAL A 56 -5.99 -3.99 -7.50
N ILE A 57 -7.04 -3.88 -6.69
CA ILE A 57 -8.29 -4.63 -6.89
C ILE A 57 -8.92 -4.27 -8.24
N ASP A 58 -9.13 -2.98 -8.52
CA ASP A 58 -9.73 -2.51 -9.77
C ASP A 58 -8.90 -2.91 -11.00
N GLU A 59 -7.58 -2.85 -10.92
CA GLU A 59 -6.70 -3.32 -11.99
C GLU A 59 -6.80 -4.82 -12.24
N GLY A 60 -6.88 -5.64 -11.19
CA GLY A 60 -7.10 -7.08 -11.32
C GLY A 60 -8.46 -7.44 -11.94
N PHE A 61 -9.49 -6.61 -11.72
CA PHE A 61 -10.82 -6.82 -12.31
C PHE A 61 -10.93 -6.32 -13.76
N LYS A 62 -10.03 -5.46 -14.26
CA LYS A 62 -10.04 -5.01 -15.67
C LYS A 62 -9.88 -6.17 -16.66
N ASP A 63 -9.19 -7.24 -16.30
CA ASP A 63 -9.03 -8.41 -17.18
C ASP A 63 -10.36 -9.16 -17.39
N PHE A 64 -11.24 -9.12 -16.38
CA PHE A 64 -12.60 -9.65 -16.48
C PHE A 64 -13.49 -8.75 -17.35
N GLU A 65 -13.44 -7.44 -17.16
CA GLU A 65 -14.22 -6.48 -17.97
C GLU A 65 -13.79 -6.48 -19.44
N LYS A 66 -12.50 -6.65 -19.71
CA LYS A 66 -11.95 -6.70 -21.08
C LYS A 66 -12.18 -8.05 -21.76
N GLY A 67 -12.80 -9.03 -21.09
CA GLY A 67 -13.02 -10.36 -21.65
C GLY A 67 -11.71 -11.10 -21.95
N LEU A 68 -10.61 -10.76 -21.25
CA LEU A 68 -9.32 -11.45 -21.35
C LEU A 68 -9.30 -12.76 -20.54
N ILE A 69 -10.48 -13.20 -20.10
CA ILE A 69 -10.71 -14.48 -19.46
C ILE A 69 -10.65 -15.54 -20.57
N VAL A 70 -9.51 -16.19 -20.70
CA VAL A 70 -9.37 -17.37 -21.57
C VAL A 70 -9.95 -18.58 -20.86
N ASP A 71 -10.99 -19.17 -21.45
CA ASP A 71 -11.54 -20.43 -20.98
C ASP A 71 -10.50 -21.57 -21.12
N ASN A 72 -10.70 -22.63 -20.33
CA ASN A 72 -9.78 -23.77 -20.32
C ASN A 72 -9.70 -24.47 -21.69
N GLU A 73 -10.76 -24.44 -22.50
CA GLU A 73 -10.74 -25.06 -23.84
C GLU A 73 -9.85 -24.26 -24.79
N ARG A 74 -9.86 -22.93 -24.70
CA ARG A 74 -9.04 -22.00 -25.47
C ARG A 74 -7.57 -22.09 -25.04
N LEU A 75 -7.29 -22.24 -23.75
CA LEU A 75 -5.94 -22.53 -23.27
C LEU A 75 -5.41 -23.89 -23.77
N LYS A 76 -6.23 -24.94 -23.73
CA LYS A 76 -5.85 -26.25 -24.31
C LYS A 76 -5.64 -26.17 -25.83
N LYS A 77 -6.44 -25.37 -26.53
CA LYS A 77 -6.31 -25.18 -27.98
C LYS A 77 -5.01 -24.45 -28.36
N GLU A 78 -4.67 -23.38 -27.65
CA GLU A 78 -3.50 -22.55 -27.97
C GLU A 78 -2.19 -23.14 -27.40
N PHE A 79 -2.24 -23.70 -26.19
CA PHE A 79 -1.05 -24.15 -25.43
C PHE A 79 -0.96 -25.67 -25.24
N GLY A 80 -1.89 -26.46 -25.76
CA GLY A 80 -1.84 -27.93 -25.68
C GLY A 80 -0.59 -28.52 -26.32
N LYS A 81 -0.04 -27.88 -27.37
CA LYS A 81 1.24 -28.25 -27.99
C LYS A 81 2.46 -28.06 -27.06
N TYR A 82 2.30 -27.31 -25.97
CA TYR A 82 3.33 -27.09 -24.94
C TYR A 82 3.07 -27.87 -23.64
N GLY A 83 2.11 -28.81 -23.64
CA GLY A 83 1.84 -29.70 -22.51
C GLY A 83 0.76 -29.23 -21.54
N TRP A 84 0.03 -28.15 -21.85
CA TRP A 84 -1.15 -27.74 -21.10
C TRP A 84 -2.30 -28.74 -21.30
N LYS A 85 -2.89 -29.29 -20.22
CA LYS A 85 -3.88 -30.38 -20.27
C LYS A 85 -5.24 -30.02 -19.73
#